data_AF-A0A523RS84-F1
#
_entry.id   AF-A0A523RS84-F1
#
_cell.length_a   1.000
_cell.length_b   1.000
_cell.length_c   1.000
_cell.angle_alpha   90.00
_cell.angle_beta   90.00
_cell.angle_gamma   90.00
#
_symmetry.space_group_name_H-M   'P 1'
#
loop_
_entity.id
_entity.type
_entity.pdbx_description
1 polymer ?
#
loop_
_entity_poly.entity_id
_entity_poly.type
_entity_poly.pdbx_seq_one_letter_code
_entity_poly.pdbx_strand_id
1 'polypeptide(L)'
;MVKKMREFETGATRDIVEGKLDYEGFFSPLVLEEFAKYMEKNRHTALGVRKSDNWQKGIPYETYMKSLFRHFMAVWKEHRGIKTEDGIMKALMGVMFNTMGYAHELLKGSDKNEEKGR
;
A
#
# COMPACT_ATOMS: atom_id res chain seq x y z
N MET A 1 -38.33 0.47 1.26
CA MET A 1 -37.54 1.57 0.67
C MET A 1 -37.30 1.24 -0.80
N VAL A 2 -37.64 2.13 -1.72
CA VAL A 2 -37.41 1.92 -3.16
C VAL A 2 -35.92 2.10 -3.43
N LYS A 3 -35.24 1.06 -3.90
CA LYS A 3 -33.85 1.16 -4.37
C LYS A 3 -33.85 2.06 -5.60
N LYS A 4 -33.24 3.25 -5.50
CA LYS A 4 -33.04 4.11 -6.67
C LYS A 4 -32.06 3.42 -7.61
N MET A 5 -32.44 3.26 -8.87
CA MET A 5 -31.61 2.66 -9.92
C MET A 5 -31.42 3.70 -11.03
N ARG A 6 -30.24 3.72 -11.65
CA ARG A 6 -30.01 4.41 -12.92
C ARG A 6 -30.50 3.52 -14.05
N GLU A 7 -31.18 4.11 -15.02
CA GLU A 7 -31.58 3.45 -16.26
C GLU A 7 -30.87 4.16 -17.41
N PHE A 8 -30.36 3.37 -18.36
CA PHE A 8 -29.67 3.86 -19.56
C PHE A 8 -30.61 3.74 -20.77
N GLU A 9 -30.36 4.51 -21.83
CA GLU A 9 -31.16 4.49 -23.06
C GLU A 9 -31.25 3.09 -23.71
N THR A 10 -30.30 2.21 -23.42
CA THR A 10 -30.29 0.81 -23.85
C THR A 10 -31.28 -0.09 -23.10
N GLY A 11 -31.97 0.42 -22.08
CA GLY A 11 -32.78 -0.35 -21.13
C GLY A 11 -31.96 -1.06 -20.05
N ALA A 12 -30.64 -0.89 -20.04
CA ALA A 12 -29.80 -1.39 -18.95
C ALA A 12 -30.11 -0.59 -17.66
N THR A 13 -30.05 -1.26 -16.51
CA THR A 13 -30.17 -0.60 -15.21
C THR A 13 -28.95 -0.85 -14.34
N ARG A 14 -28.58 0.11 -13.50
CA ARG A 14 -27.48 -0.03 -12.53
C ARG A 14 -27.78 0.70 -11.25
N ASP A 15 -27.42 0.09 -10.14
CA ASP A 15 -27.58 0.66 -8.81
C ASP A 15 -26.87 2.02 -8.68
N ILE A 16 -27.42 2.88 -7.84
CA ILE A 16 -26.81 4.18 -7.51
C ILE A 16 -25.45 3.96 -6.84
N VAL A 17 -24.55 4.94 -7.00
CA VAL A 17 -23.18 4.88 -6.44
C VAL A 17 -23.17 5.17 -4.94
N GLU A 18 -24.29 5.65 -4.38
CA GLU A 18 -24.39 6.06 -2.98
C GLU A 18 -23.95 4.93 -2.03
N GLY A 19 -22.96 5.24 -1.18
CA GLY A 19 -22.37 4.29 -0.24
C GLY A 19 -21.31 3.34 -0.81
N LYS A 20 -20.96 3.42 -2.11
CA LYS A 20 -19.92 2.59 -2.73
C LYS A 20 -18.60 3.33 -2.81
N LEU A 21 -17.49 2.60 -2.64
CA LEU A 21 -16.15 3.12 -2.83
C LEU A 21 -15.88 3.34 -4.34
N ASP A 22 -15.38 4.53 -4.67
CA ASP A 22 -14.90 4.87 -6.00
C ASP A 22 -13.39 4.61 -6.10
N TYR A 23 -13.02 3.34 -6.25
CA TYR A 23 -11.63 2.94 -6.34
C TYR A 23 -10.86 3.64 -7.46
N GLU A 24 -11.51 3.93 -8.59
CA GLU A 24 -10.86 4.61 -9.71
C GLU A 24 -10.58 6.08 -9.37
N GLY A 25 -11.54 6.78 -8.77
CA GLY A 25 -11.34 8.15 -8.29
C GLY A 25 -10.36 8.28 -7.10
N PHE A 26 -10.20 7.25 -6.28
CA PHE A 26 -9.34 7.29 -5.09
C PHE A 26 -7.89 6.88 -5.35
N PHE A 27 -7.62 6.15 -6.44
CA PHE A 27 -6.29 5.63 -6.74
C PHE A 27 -5.77 6.10 -8.08
N SER A 28 -4.52 6.57 -8.10
CA SER A 28 -3.83 6.88 -9.35
C SER A 28 -3.28 5.60 -9.99
N PRO A 29 -3.65 5.25 -11.24
CA PRO A 29 -3.12 4.08 -11.92
C PRO A 29 -1.59 4.17 -12.10
N LEU A 30 -1.04 5.37 -12.27
CA LEU A 30 0.41 5.59 -12.38
C LEU A 30 1.15 5.21 -11.10
N VAL A 31 0.61 5.59 -9.94
CA VAL A 31 1.20 5.26 -8.63
C VAL A 31 1.10 3.76 -8.36
N LEU A 32 -0.05 3.14 -8.69
CA LEU A 32 -0.24 1.71 -8.50
C LEU A 32 0.69 0.87 -9.40
N GLU A 33 0.89 1.28 -10.64
CA GLU A 33 1.82 0.61 -11.56
C GLU A 33 3.26 0.70 -11.05
N GLU A 34 3.70 1.89 -10.60
CA GLU A 34 5.05 2.07 -10.05
C GLU A 34 5.26 1.27 -8.77
N PHE A 35 4.24 1.17 -7.92
CA PHE A 35 4.31 0.30 -6.75
C PHE A 35 4.39 -1.18 -7.11
N ALA A 36 3.63 -1.63 -8.12
CA ALA A 36 3.73 -3.00 -8.62
C ALA A 36 5.14 -3.32 -9.14
N LYS A 37 5.78 -2.39 -9.88
CA LYS A 37 7.18 -2.52 -10.33
C LYS A 37 8.15 -2.59 -9.15
N TYR A 38 7.95 -1.74 -8.14
CA TYR A 38 8.72 -1.79 -6.89
C TYR A 38 8.58 -3.16 -6.20
N MET A 39 7.35 -3.69 -6.07
CA MET A 39 7.10 -4.99 -5.45
C MET A 39 7.72 -6.15 -6.24
N GLU A 40 7.61 -6.13 -7.57
CA GLU A 40 8.21 -7.14 -8.44
C GLU A 40 9.73 -7.15 -8.32
N LYS A 41 10.36 -5.97 -8.31
CA LYS A 41 11.81 -5.87 -8.09
C LYS A 41 12.20 -6.46 -6.73
N ASN A 42 11.49 -6.08 -5.66
CA ASN A 42 11.87 -6.46 -4.30
C ASN A 42 11.49 -7.90 -3.93
N ARG A 43 10.69 -8.63 -4.71
CA ARG A 43 10.41 -10.05 -4.41
C ARG A 43 11.57 -10.98 -4.78
N HIS A 44 12.51 -10.51 -5.60
CA HIS A 44 13.74 -11.22 -5.96
C HIS A 44 14.78 -11.03 -4.86
N THR A 45 15.26 -12.12 -4.27
CA THR A 45 16.25 -12.09 -3.18
C THR A 45 17.39 -13.07 -3.45
N ALA A 46 18.47 -12.98 -2.68
CA ALA A 46 19.57 -13.95 -2.74
C ALA A 46 19.11 -15.40 -2.43
N LEU A 47 18.01 -15.56 -1.71
CA LEU A 47 17.41 -16.86 -1.37
C LEU A 47 16.36 -17.32 -2.40
N GLY A 48 16.27 -16.64 -3.54
CA GLY A 48 15.29 -16.90 -4.59
C GLY A 48 14.13 -15.92 -4.61
N VAL A 49 13.10 -16.27 -5.39
CA VAL A 49 11.98 -15.38 -5.71
C VAL A 49 10.81 -15.65 -4.77
N ARG A 50 10.43 -14.64 -3.98
CA ARG A 50 9.26 -14.70 -3.09
C ARG A 50 7.97 -14.63 -3.91
N LYS A 51 6.91 -15.28 -3.42
CA LYS A 51 5.54 -15.03 -3.91
C LYS A 51 5.20 -13.53 -3.75
N SER A 52 4.42 -12.98 -4.67
CA SER A 52 4.08 -11.55 -4.70
C SER A 52 3.35 -11.07 -3.43
N ASP A 53 2.59 -11.97 -2.79
CA ASP A 53 1.83 -11.75 -1.56
C ASP A 53 2.61 -12.07 -0.28
N ASN A 54 3.89 -12.45 -0.36
CA ASN A 54 4.64 -12.95 0.80
C ASN A 54 4.68 -11.98 1.99
N TRP A 55 4.59 -10.67 1.73
CA TRP A 55 4.54 -9.64 2.77
C TRP A 55 3.30 -9.71 3.66
N GLN A 56 2.18 -10.28 3.18
CA GLN A 56 0.93 -10.44 3.93
C GLN A 56 1.00 -11.53 5.01
N LYS A 57 2.09 -12.31 5.02
CA LYS A 57 2.42 -13.24 6.12
C LYS A 57 2.74 -12.49 7.43
N GLY A 58 3.03 -11.19 7.34
CA GLY A 58 3.33 -10.32 8.46
C GLY A 58 4.82 -10.12 8.68
N ILE A 59 5.15 -8.93 9.16
CA ILE A 59 6.49 -8.50 9.58
C ILE A 59 6.30 -7.78 10.93
N PRO A 60 7.24 -7.88 11.89
CA PRO A 60 7.11 -7.18 13.17
C PRO A 60 6.92 -5.66 13.00
N TYR A 61 6.03 -5.05 13.79
CA TYR A 61 5.74 -3.60 13.73
C TYR A 61 6.99 -2.73 13.85
N GLU A 62 7.93 -3.10 14.72
CA GLU A 62 9.17 -2.37 14.89
C GLU A 62 10.05 -2.41 13.62
N THR A 63 10.03 -3.52 12.88
CA THR A 63 10.72 -3.65 11.59
C THR A 63 10.07 -2.74 10.55
N TYR A 64 8.74 -2.68 10.49
CA TYR A 64 8.02 -1.72 9.63
C TYR A 64 8.41 -0.28 9.97
N MET A 65 8.35 0.12 11.24
CA MET A 65 8.65 1.50 11.65
C MET A 65 10.10 1.90 11.38
N LYS A 66 11.06 1.03 11.69
CA LYS A 66 12.48 1.28 11.39
C LYS A 66 12.71 1.45 9.89
N SER A 67 12.08 0.62 9.06
CA SER A 67 12.22 0.71 7.60
C SER A 67 11.50 1.92 7.01
N LEU A 68 10.28 2.20 7.48
CA LEU A 68 9.51 3.38 7.10
C LEU A 68 10.30 4.66 7.36
N PHE A 69 10.91 4.78 8.56
CA PHE A 69 11.69 5.97 8.91
C PHE A 69 12.91 6.16 8.00
N ARG A 70 13.62 5.08 7.63
CA ARG A 70 14.75 5.18 6.68
C ARG A 70 14.29 5.67 5.30
N HIS A 71 13.19 5.14 4.78
CA HIS A 71 12.66 5.59 3.49
C HIS A 71 12.13 7.02 3.55
N PHE A 72 11.47 7.41 4.65
CA PHE A 72 11.04 8.78 4.87
C PHE A 72 12.22 9.76 4.88
N MET A 73 13.32 9.43 5.56
CA MET A 73 14.52 10.27 5.54
C MET A 73 15.10 10.42 4.12
N ALA A 74 15.01 9.38 3.28
CA ALA A 74 15.42 9.46 1.88
C ALA A 74 14.49 10.38 1.07
N VAL A 75 13.17 10.25 1.23
CA VAL A 75 12.18 11.16 0.62
C VAL A 75 12.46 12.61 1.03
N TRP A 76 12.69 12.87 2.31
CA TRP A 76 12.96 14.22 2.80
C TRP A 76 14.26 14.78 2.20
N LYS A 77 15.35 14.00 2.18
CA LYS A 77 16.60 14.41 1.54
C LYS A 77 16.41 14.78 0.07
N GLU A 78 15.75 13.91 -0.71
CA GLU A 78 15.49 14.14 -2.14
C GLU A 78 14.60 15.37 -2.37
N HIS A 79 13.57 15.55 -1.54
CA HIS A 79 12.73 16.75 -1.57
C HIS A 79 13.54 18.04 -1.33
N ARG A 80 14.64 17.96 -0.58
CA ARG A 80 15.58 19.08 -0.36
C ARG A 80 16.70 19.15 -1.39
N GLY A 81 16.66 18.34 -2.46
CA GLY A 81 17.68 18.28 -3.50
C GLY A 81 18.95 17.52 -3.10
N ILE A 82 18.95 16.82 -1.96
CA ILE A 82 20.05 15.97 -1.52
C ILE A 82 19.81 14.57 -2.09
N LYS A 83 20.59 14.22 -3.11
CA LYS A 83 20.48 12.91 -3.78
C LYS A 83 20.75 11.76 -2.82
N THR A 84 19.97 10.71 -2.98
CA THR A 84 20.09 9.43 -2.28
C THR A 84 20.29 8.32 -3.31
N GLU A 85 20.78 7.17 -2.87
CA GLU A 85 21.06 6.02 -3.75
C GLU A 85 19.82 5.56 -4.54
N ASP A 86 18.67 5.60 -3.90
CA ASP A 86 17.43 5.02 -4.42
C ASP A 86 16.57 6.01 -5.21
N GLY A 87 16.83 7.31 -5.09
CA GLY A 87 15.99 8.35 -5.67
C GLY A 87 14.64 8.51 -4.96
N ILE A 88 13.95 9.62 -5.26
CA ILE A 88 12.70 9.98 -4.58
C ILE A 88 11.58 8.95 -4.79
N MET A 89 11.47 8.37 -6.00
CA MET A 89 10.36 7.48 -6.34
C MET A 89 10.45 6.15 -5.58
N LYS A 90 11.61 5.50 -5.57
CA LYS A 90 11.82 4.25 -4.83
C LYS A 90 11.68 4.48 -3.32
N ALA A 91 12.10 5.65 -2.82
CA ALA A 91 11.90 6.02 -1.42
C ALA A 91 10.40 6.16 -1.07
N LEU A 92 9.60 6.82 -1.92
CA LEU A 92 8.14 6.90 -1.76
C LEU A 92 7.49 5.52 -1.77
N MET A 93 7.87 4.63 -2.70
CA MET A 93 7.35 3.26 -2.75
C MET A 93 7.73 2.46 -1.51
N GLY A 94 8.94 2.66 -0.97
CA GLY A 94 9.38 2.07 0.29
C GLY A 94 8.57 2.55 1.49
N VAL A 95 8.22 3.84 1.56
CA VAL A 95 7.30 4.36 2.58
C VAL A 95 5.94 3.66 2.43
N MET A 96 5.38 3.64 1.21
CA MET A 96 4.08 3.05 0.95
C MET A 96 4.03 1.55 1.32
N PHE A 97 5.05 0.77 0.98
CA PHE A 97 5.16 -0.64 1.36
C PHE A 97 5.06 -0.83 2.88
N ASN A 98 5.83 -0.05 3.65
CA ASN A 98 5.85 -0.20 5.10
C ASN A 98 4.55 0.29 5.74
N THR A 99 3.95 1.37 5.23
CA THR A 99 2.64 1.85 5.69
C THR A 99 1.55 0.82 5.42
N MET A 100 1.48 0.26 4.21
CA MET A 100 0.52 -0.78 3.85
C MET A 100 0.74 -2.05 4.66
N GLY A 101 1.99 -2.48 4.85
CA GLY A 101 2.34 -3.63 5.67
C GLY A 101 1.90 -3.49 7.13
N TYR A 102 2.20 -2.33 7.75
CA TYR A 102 1.77 -2.03 9.10
C TYR A 102 0.24 -2.01 9.22
N ALA A 103 -0.44 -1.30 8.32
CA ALA A 103 -1.90 -1.21 8.31
C ALA A 103 -2.57 -2.57 8.06
N HIS A 104 -2.01 -3.40 7.18
CA HIS A 104 -2.46 -4.76 6.94
C HIS A 104 -2.47 -5.60 8.22
N GLU A 105 -1.41 -5.53 9.02
CA GLU A 105 -1.35 -6.26 10.30
C GLU A 105 -2.32 -5.73 11.35
N LEU A 106 -2.58 -4.42 11.40
CA LEU A 106 -3.64 -3.85 12.25
C LEU A 106 -5.03 -4.34 11.82
N LEU A 107 -5.33 -4.24 10.51
CA LEU A 107 -6.65 -4.59 9.95
C LEU A 107 -6.94 -6.08 9.96
N LYS A 108 -5.90 -6.92 9.89
CA LYS A 108 -6.01 -8.38 10.02
C LYS A 108 -6.41 -8.81 11.43
N GLY A 109 -6.38 -7.91 12.42
CA GLY A 109 -6.72 -8.22 13.80
C GLY A 109 -5.66 -9.11 14.45
N SER A 110 -4.38 -8.92 14.12
CA SER A 110 -3.27 -9.58 14.80
C SER A 110 -3.12 -9.01 16.23
N ASP A 111 -4.07 -9.29 17.12
CA ASP A 111 -4.00 -9.13 18.59
C ASP A 111 -2.92 -10.05 19.18
N LYS A 112 -1.65 -9.81 18.85
CA LYS A 112 -0.51 -10.55 19.42
C LYS A 112 0.49 -9.68 20.17
N ASN A 113 0.15 -8.41 20.42
CA ASN A 113 1.03 -7.49 21.16
C ASN A 113 0.43 -6.84 22.41
N GLU A 114 -0.74 -7.28 22.90
CA GLU A 114 -1.18 -6.89 24.26
C GLU A 114 -0.44 -7.65 25.39
N GLU A 115 0.34 -8.70 25.10
CA GLU A 115 0.99 -9.50 26.16
C GLU A 115 2.47 -9.18 26.45
N LYS A 116 3.09 -8.17 25.83
CA LYS A 116 4.52 -7.84 26.10
C LYS A 116 4.82 -6.38 26.43
N GLY A 117 3.83 -5.65 26.95
CA GLY A 117 3.96 -4.26 27.36
C GLY A 117 3.19 -3.92 28.62
N ARG A 118 3.38 -4.68 29.70
CA ARG A 118 3.16 -4.24 31.08
C ARG A 118 4.42 -4.51 31.88
#